data_AF-A0A6C0L814-F1
#
_entry.id   AF-A0A6C0L814-F1
#
_cell.length_a   1.000
_cell.length_b   1.000
_cell.length_c   1.000
_cell.angle_alpha   90.00
_cell.angle_beta   90.00
_cell.angle_gamma   90.00
#
_symmetry.space_group_name_H-M   'P 1'
#
loop_
_entity.id
_entity.type
_entity.pdbx_description
1 polymer ?
#
loop_
_entity_poly.entity_id
_entity_poly.type
_entity_poly.pdbx_seq_one_letter_code
_entity_poly.pdbx_strand_id
1 'polypeptide(L)'
;MIHKAAIAIVIVGALNWLGVGLLGYNAVARLLGARSIATRIVYTIVGLAALTIMFHRDTYLPFLGEAVFPHTMIPEQIPQGADTQVQVKVRPHAKVIYWAAEPATEGMKKLNDWRKAYLKFLNVGVVKADETGVATLLVRNPQPYTVPWMGRIEPHVHFRECEEDGMMGRINTVYTSSGKVEAFISI
;
A
#
# COMPACT_ATOMS: atom_id res chain seq x y z
N MET A 1 -4.69 12.49 -5.25
CA MET A 1 -5.71 13.33 -5.91
C MET A 1 -6.18 12.77 -7.26
N ILE A 2 -5.28 12.47 -8.20
CA ILE A 2 -5.63 11.96 -9.55
C ILE A 2 -6.53 10.70 -9.50
N HIS A 3 -6.19 9.72 -8.65
CA HIS A 3 -6.97 8.49 -8.53
C HIS A 3 -8.42 8.75 -8.08
N LYS A 4 -8.63 9.64 -7.10
CA LYS A 4 -9.98 10.04 -6.63
C LYS A 4 -10.78 10.75 -7.74
N ALA A 5 -10.12 11.62 -8.52
CA ALA A 5 -10.75 12.27 -9.66
C ALA A 5 -11.13 11.27 -10.76
N ALA A 6 -10.26 10.32 -11.07
CA ALA A 6 -10.54 9.25 -12.02
C ALA A 6 -11.76 8.41 -11.59
N ILE A 7 -11.84 8.04 -10.30
CA ILE A 7 -13.02 7.36 -9.74
C ILE A 7 -14.29 8.18 -9.97
N ALA A 8 -14.27 9.48 -9.67
CA ALA A 8 -15.43 10.35 -9.88
C ALA A 8 -15.86 10.40 -11.36
N ILE A 9 -14.90 10.53 -12.29
CA ILE A 9 -15.16 10.54 -13.73
C ILE A 9 -15.81 9.21 -14.18
N VAL A 10 -15.29 8.08 -13.70
CA VAL A 10 -15.82 6.75 -14.03
C VAL A 10 -17.22 6.56 -13.46
N ILE A 11 -17.49 7.01 -12.23
CA ILE A 11 -18.83 6.98 -11.64
C ILE A 11 -19.81 7.77 -12.50
N VAL A 12 -19.47 9.00 -12.90
CA VAL A 12 -20.32 9.82 -13.77
C VAL A 12 -20.59 9.12 -15.11
N GLY A 13 -19.56 8.54 -15.73
CA GLY A 13 -19.71 7.77 -16.97
C GLY A 13 -20.60 6.53 -16.79
N ALA A 14 -20.45 5.80 -15.69
CA ALA A 14 -21.26 4.63 -15.36
C ALA A 14 -22.73 5.02 -15.12
N LEU A 15 -23.00 6.15 -14.46
CA LEU A 15 -24.36 6.67 -14.27
C LEU A 15 -25.01 7.05 -15.60
N ASN A 16 -24.26 7.62 -16.56
CA ASN A 16 -24.76 7.83 -17.91
C ASN A 16 -25.16 6.50 -18.58
N TRP A 17 -24.33 5.47 -18.46
CA TRP A 17 -24.64 4.13 -19.00
C TRP A 17 -25.81 3.45 -18.29
N LEU A 18 -25.98 3.67 -16.99
CA LEU A 18 -27.16 3.22 -16.25
C LEU A 18 -28.44 3.85 -16.82
N GLY A 19 -28.42 5.16 -17.12
CA GLY A 19 -29.53 5.84 -17.79
C GLY A 19 -29.84 5.27 -19.18
N VAL A 20 -28.81 4.91 -19.95
CA VAL A 20 -28.98 4.22 -21.25
C VAL A 20 -29.65 2.87 -21.06
N GLY A 21 -29.19 2.07 -20.10
CA GLY A 21 -29.70 0.72 -19.85
C GLY A 21 -31.14 0.70 -19.33
N LEU A 22 -31.50 1.62 -18.43
CA LEU A 22 -32.82 1.66 -17.80
C LEU A 22 -33.86 2.43 -18.61
N LEU A 23 -33.47 3.53 -19.25
CA LEU A 23 -34.38 4.51 -19.83
C LEU A 23 -34.18 4.71 -21.34
N GLY A 24 -33.18 4.06 -21.94
CA GLY A 24 -32.72 4.40 -23.29
C GLY A 24 -32.14 5.82 -23.38
N TYR A 25 -31.83 6.44 -22.24
CA TYR A 25 -31.47 7.85 -22.15
C TYR A 25 -29.96 8.05 -22.05
N ASN A 26 -29.35 8.59 -23.10
CA ASN A 26 -27.93 8.96 -23.10
C ASN A 26 -27.76 10.48 -22.91
N ALA A 27 -27.49 10.91 -21.67
CA ALA A 27 -27.37 12.33 -21.33
C ALA A 27 -26.23 13.01 -22.11
N VAL A 28 -25.06 12.37 -22.18
CA VAL A 28 -23.89 12.90 -22.90
C VAL A 28 -24.21 13.10 -24.38
N ALA A 29 -24.76 12.07 -25.04
CA ALA A 29 -25.12 12.15 -26.46
C ALA A 29 -26.25 13.16 -26.73
N ARG A 30 -27.20 13.34 -25.80
CA ARG A 30 -28.30 14.30 -25.97
C ARG A 30 -27.81 15.75 -25.86
N LEU A 31 -26.88 16.02 -24.94
CA LEU A 31 -26.34 17.36 -24.69
C LEU A 31 -25.28 17.77 -25.72
N LEU A 32 -24.41 16.83 -26.11
CA LEU A 32 -23.24 17.13 -26.95
C LEU A 32 -23.41 16.64 -28.40
N GLY A 33 -24.47 15.89 -28.72
CA GLY A 33 -24.73 15.29 -30.03
C GLY A 33 -24.11 13.90 -30.18
N ALA A 34 -24.93 12.90 -30.55
CA ALA A 34 -24.54 11.48 -30.51
C ALA A 34 -23.30 11.09 -31.31
N ARG A 35 -22.98 11.82 -32.40
CA ARG A 35 -21.82 11.57 -33.26
C ARG A 35 -20.79 12.70 -33.23
N SER A 36 -20.92 13.64 -32.30
CA SER A 36 -20.01 14.79 -32.22
C SER A 36 -18.62 14.38 -31.71
N ILE A 37 -17.63 15.19 -32.07
CA ILE A 37 -16.28 15.08 -31.53
C ILE A 37 -16.29 15.27 -30.00
N ALA A 38 -17.13 16.18 -29.48
CA ALA A 38 -17.25 16.43 -28.05
C ALA A 38 -17.72 15.19 -27.26
N THR A 39 -18.75 14.49 -27.74
CA THR A 39 -19.21 13.22 -27.14
C THR A 39 -18.10 12.17 -27.10
N ARG A 40 -17.34 12.05 -28.20
CA ARG A 40 -16.21 11.11 -28.28
C ARG A 40 -15.11 11.47 -27.28
N ILE A 41 -14.79 12.76 -27.13
CA ILE A 41 -13.80 13.22 -26.13
C ILE A 41 -14.24 12.83 -24.73
N VAL A 42 -15.50 13.06 -24.35
CA VAL A 42 -16.03 12.69 -23.04
C VAL A 42 -15.89 11.19 -22.79
N TYR A 43 -16.31 10.35 -23.74
CA TYR A 43 -16.19 8.89 -23.58
C TYR A 43 -14.73 8.43 -23.50
N THR A 44 -13.83 9.04 -24.27
CA THR A 44 -12.39 8.76 -24.19
C THR A 44 -11.84 9.13 -22.82
N ILE A 45 -12.21 10.29 -22.25
CA ILE A 45 -11.78 10.71 -20.90
C ILE A 45 -12.27 9.70 -19.84
N VAL A 46 -13.51 9.23 -19.93
CA VAL A 46 -14.04 8.18 -19.03
C VAL A 46 -13.23 6.89 -19.18
N GLY A 47 -12.92 6.46 -20.40
CA GLY A 47 -12.10 5.28 -20.65
C GLY A 47 -10.68 5.41 -20.10
N LEU A 48 -10.02 6.55 -20.32
CA LEU A 48 -8.70 6.85 -19.76
C LEU A 48 -8.73 6.87 -18.23
N ALA A 49 -9.76 7.46 -17.62
CA ALA A 49 -9.94 7.43 -16.17
C ALA A 49 -10.07 5.98 -15.65
N ALA A 50 -10.83 5.13 -16.33
CA ALA A 50 -10.92 3.71 -15.97
C ALA A 50 -9.57 3.00 -16.06
N LEU A 51 -8.75 3.28 -17.08
CA LEU A 51 -7.39 2.73 -17.19
C LEU A 51 -6.50 3.19 -16.04
N THR A 52 -6.58 4.48 -15.64
CA THR A 52 -5.79 4.95 -14.50
C THR A 52 -6.15 4.25 -13.19
N ILE A 53 -7.41 3.88 -12.98
CA ILE A 53 -7.86 3.08 -11.83
C ILE A 53 -7.40 1.64 -11.95
N MET A 54 -7.50 1.05 -13.15
CA MET A 54 -7.15 -0.34 -13.44
C MET A 54 -5.71 -0.67 -13.09
N PHE A 55 -4.78 0.24 -13.36
CA PHE A 55 -3.36 0.06 -13.05
C PHE A 55 -2.95 0.61 -11.68
N HIS A 56 -3.87 1.24 -10.94
CA HIS A 56 -3.58 1.71 -9.60
C HIS A 56 -3.70 0.57 -8.58
N ARG A 57 -2.58 0.14 -8.01
CA ARG A 57 -2.50 -1.04 -7.13
C ARG A 57 -3.43 -0.96 -5.91
N ASP A 58 -3.53 0.22 -5.29
CA ASP A 58 -4.37 0.40 -4.10
C ASP A 58 -5.86 0.19 -4.36
N THR A 59 -6.30 0.23 -5.62
CA THR A 59 -7.69 -0.08 -5.98
C THR A 59 -8.07 -1.48 -5.49
N TYR A 60 -7.16 -2.43 -5.61
CA TYR A 60 -7.39 -3.83 -5.25
C TYR A 60 -6.78 -4.21 -3.91
N LEU A 61 -5.79 -3.43 -3.44
CA LEU A 61 -5.06 -3.66 -2.20
C LEU A 61 -5.06 -2.39 -1.33
N PRO A 62 -6.23 -1.91 -0.87
CA PRO A 62 -6.35 -0.62 -0.19
C PRO A 62 -5.55 -0.56 1.12
N PHE A 63 -5.31 -1.72 1.74
CA PHE A 63 -4.47 -1.82 2.93
C PHE A 63 -3.00 -1.46 2.70
N LEU A 64 -2.51 -1.35 1.45
CA LEU A 64 -1.13 -0.89 1.20
C LEU A 64 -1.00 0.63 1.33
N GLY A 65 -2.08 1.37 1.08
CA GLY A 65 -2.10 2.83 1.10
C GLY A 65 -2.15 3.42 2.52
N GLU A 66 -2.41 4.73 2.58
CA GLU A 66 -2.67 5.46 3.82
C GLU A 66 -3.90 4.89 4.55
N ALA A 67 -3.84 4.84 5.89
CA ALA A 67 -4.91 4.32 6.72
C ALA A 67 -5.07 5.16 7.98
N VAL A 68 -6.31 5.46 8.36
CA VAL A 68 -6.60 6.05 9.67
C VAL A 68 -6.37 4.98 10.73
N PHE A 69 -5.44 5.20 11.65
CA PHE A 69 -5.28 4.34 12.82
C PHE A 69 -4.64 5.15 13.96
N PRO A 70 -5.28 5.29 15.14
CA PRO A 70 -4.73 6.04 16.25
C PRO A 70 -3.47 5.37 16.82
N HIS A 71 -2.31 5.73 16.27
CA HIS A 71 -1.01 5.17 16.63
C HIS A 71 -0.57 5.53 18.06
N THR A 72 -1.22 6.51 18.67
CA THR A 72 -1.06 6.87 20.09
C THR A 72 -1.35 5.69 21.03
N MET A 73 -2.18 4.73 20.60
CA MET A 73 -2.52 3.53 21.39
C MET A 73 -1.44 2.45 21.38
N ILE A 74 -0.47 2.51 20.46
CA ILE A 74 0.56 1.47 20.31
C ILE A 74 1.86 1.96 20.97
N PRO A 75 2.27 1.48 22.14
CA PRO A 75 3.49 1.95 22.79
C PRO A 75 4.75 1.60 21.98
N GLU A 76 5.84 2.33 22.22
CA GLU A 76 7.15 1.96 21.69
C GLU A 76 7.59 0.62 22.27
N GLN A 77 8.06 -0.27 21.39
CA GLN A 77 8.48 -1.62 21.76
C GLN A 77 9.41 -2.18 20.69
N ILE A 78 10.28 -3.09 21.10
CA ILE A 78 11.11 -3.89 20.20
C ILE A 78 10.82 -5.37 20.44
N PRO A 79 10.92 -6.23 19.42
CA PRO A 79 10.67 -7.65 19.58
C PRO A 79 11.77 -8.27 20.46
N GLN A 80 11.36 -9.12 21.42
CA GLN A 80 12.31 -9.87 22.23
C GLN A 80 13.21 -10.74 21.33
N GLY A 81 14.51 -10.74 21.62
CA GLY A 81 15.51 -11.49 20.85
C GLY A 81 15.85 -10.89 19.49
N ALA A 82 15.58 -9.61 19.26
CA ALA A 82 16.04 -8.91 18.06
C ALA A 82 17.58 -9.00 17.92
N ASP A 83 18.02 -9.39 16.73
CA ASP A 83 19.43 -9.63 16.38
C ASP A 83 19.84 -8.90 15.10
N THR A 84 18.88 -8.26 14.43
CA THR A 84 19.02 -7.60 13.14
C THR A 84 18.54 -6.16 13.25
N GLN A 85 19.34 -5.24 12.74
CA GLN A 85 19.07 -3.81 12.76
C GLN A 85 19.01 -3.29 11.33
N VAL A 86 18.00 -2.49 11.01
CA VAL A 86 17.93 -1.74 9.75
C VAL A 86 17.48 -0.32 10.03
N GLN A 87 18.04 0.65 9.31
CA GLN A 87 17.71 2.07 9.48
C GLN A 87 16.89 2.56 8.30
N VAL A 88 15.90 3.41 8.58
CA VAL A 88 15.09 4.09 7.55
C VAL A 88 15.05 5.58 7.82
N LYS A 89 14.96 6.36 6.74
CA LYS A 89 14.77 7.82 6.81
C LYS A 89 13.28 8.14 6.72
N VAL A 90 12.78 8.85 7.73
CA VAL A 90 11.40 9.33 7.86
C VAL A 90 11.42 10.78 8.34
N ARG A 91 10.25 11.39 8.61
CA ARG A 91 10.22 12.71 9.26
C ARG A 91 10.89 12.65 10.66
N PRO A 92 11.59 13.72 11.07
CA PRO A 92 12.09 13.85 12.44
C PRO A 92 11.01 13.58 13.48
N HIS A 93 11.35 12.83 14.53
CA HIS A 93 10.43 12.48 15.61
C HIS A 93 9.18 11.68 15.21
N ALA A 94 9.05 11.25 13.96
CA ALA A 94 7.94 10.43 13.52
C ALA A 94 7.98 9.07 14.22
N LYS A 95 6.80 8.58 14.58
CA LYS A 95 6.64 7.23 15.10
C LYS A 95 6.58 6.26 13.92
N VAL A 96 7.35 5.19 14.00
CA VAL A 96 7.47 4.18 12.95
C VAL A 96 7.03 2.84 13.51
N ILE A 97 6.00 2.26 12.89
CA ILE A 97 5.52 0.91 13.22
C ILE A 97 6.04 -0.03 12.15
N TYR A 98 6.63 -1.14 12.56
CA TYR A 98 7.29 -2.04 11.63
C TYR A 98 7.11 -3.51 12.02
N TRP A 99 7.23 -4.38 11.03
CA TRP A 99 7.11 -5.82 11.18
C TRP A 99 7.90 -6.56 10.10
N ALA A 100 8.35 -7.77 10.43
CA ALA A 100 9.07 -8.63 9.50
C ALA A 100 8.60 -10.09 9.64
N ALA A 101 8.96 -10.94 8.69
CA ALA A 101 8.74 -12.38 8.80
C ALA A 101 9.49 -12.96 10.01
N GLU A 102 8.99 -14.03 10.60
CA GLU A 102 9.72 -14.73 11.66
C GLU A 102 10.99 -15.40 11.10
N PRO A 103 12.04 -15.60 11.93
CA PRO A 103 13.20 -16.38 11.54
C PRO A 103 12.83 -17.81 11.15
N ALA A 104 13.64 -18.43 10.29
CA ALA A 104 13.46 -19.84 9.94
C ALA A 104 13.74 -20.73 11.16
N THR A 105 12.71 -21.39 11.71
CA THR A 105 12.89 -22.48 12.68
C THR A 105 12.90 -23.83 11.96
N GLU A 106 13.36 -24.90 12.60
CA GLU A 106 13.46 -26.23 11.96
C GLU A 106 12.12 -26.74 11.40
N GLY A 107 10.99 -26.36 12.01
CA GLY A 107 9.64 -26.65 11.52
C GLY A 107 9.14 -25.77 10.36
N MET A 108 9.92 -24.77 9.93
CA MET A 108 9.54 -23.76 8.93
C MET A 108 10.36 -23.79 7.62
N LYS A 109 11.27 -24.77 7.45
CA LYS A 109 12.16 -24.87 6.27
C LYS A 109 11.45 -25.01 4.91
N LYS A 110 10.11 -25.13 4.87
CA LYS A 110 9.29 -25.12 3.64
C LYS A 110 8.02 -24.28 3.81
N LEU A 111 8.16 -22.96 3.85
CA LEU A 111 7.03 -22.04 3.75
C LEU A 111 6.59 -21.86 2.29
N ASN A 112 5.61 -22.66 1.86
CA ASN A 112 4.89 -22.45 0.58
C ASN A 112 3.70 -21.48 0.72
N ASP A 113 3.46 -20.93 1.91
CA ASP A 113 2.34 -20.03 2.21
C ASP A 113 2.84 -18.79 2.95
N TRP A 114 2.79 -17.63 2.28
CA TRP A 114 3.22 -16.34 2.81
C TRP A 114 2.40 -15.93 4.05
N ARG A 115 1.17 -16.41 4.22
CA ARG A 115 0.34 -16.10 5.41
C ARG A 115 0.92 -16.70 6.69
N LYS A 116 1.72 -17.75 6.57
CA LYS A 116 2.39 -18.42 7.69
C LYS A 116 3.74 -17.79 8.04
N ALA A 117 4.28 -16.90 7.19
CA ALA A 117 5.57 -16.26 7.42
C ALA A 117 5.57 -15.31 8.64
N TYR A 118 4.40 -14.78 9.01
CA TYR A 118 4.24 -13.85 10.13
C TYR A 118 3.78 -14.52 11.43
N LEU A 119 3.44 -15.81 11.43
CA LEU A 119 2.99 -16.61 12.59
C LEU A 119 2.08 -15.85 13.58
N LYS A 120 2.60 -15.48 14.75
CA LYS A 120 1.90 -14.79 15.85
C LYS A 120 2.14 -13.28 15.86
N PHE A 121 2.74 -12.73 14.81
CA PHE A 121 3.15 -11.32 14.68
C PHE A 121 4.02 -10.86 15.85
N LEU A 122 5.04 -11.65 16.20
CA LEU A 122 5.93 -11.33 17.32
C LEU A 122 7.21 -10.62 16.86
N ASN A 123 7.51 -10.60 15.56
CA ASN A 123 8.63 -9.89 14.98
C ASN A 123 8.18 -8.49 14.52
N VAL A 124 7.71 -7.71 15.49
CA VAL A 124 7.09 -6.39 15.29
C VAL A 124 7.67 -5.41 16.29
N GLY A 125 7.70 -4.13 15.93
CA GLY A 125 8.15 -3.09 16.82
C GLY A 125 7.58 -1.73 16.45
N VAL A 126 7.79 -0.80 17.38
CA VAL A 126 7.40 0.60 17.25
C VAL A 126 8.51 1.43 17.86
N VAL A 127 9.06 2.36 17.09
CA VAL A 127 10.14 3.25 17.52
C VAL A 127 9.82 4.68 17.12
N LYS A 128 10.42 5.64 17.81
CA LYS A 128 10.42 7.03 17.39
C LYS A 128 11.72 7.36 16.65
N ALA A 129 11.60 8.08 15.53
CA ALA A 129 12.75 8.59 14.81
C ALA A 129 13.47 9.67 15.63
N ASP A 130 14.77 9.81 15.43
CA ASP A 130 15.56 10.86 16.05
C ASP A 130 15.27 12.25 15.44
N GLU A 131 15.98 13.26 15.93
CA GLU A 131 15.92 14.65 15.47
C GLU A 131 16.33 14.84 14.00
N THR A 132 17.10 13.89 13.46
CA THR A 132 17.48 13.91 12.06
C THR A 132 16.46 13.17 11.18
N GLY A 133 15.53 12.41 11.77
CA GLY A 133 14.57 11.57 11.06
C GLY A 133 15.09 10.16 10.77
N VAL A 134 16.10 9.67 11.49
CA VAL A 134 16.53 8.27 11.40
C VAL A 134 15.74 7.44 12.40
N ALA A 135 15.05 6.41 11.90
CA ALA A 135 14.42 5.39 12.72
C ALA A 135 15.20 4.07 12.63
N THR A 136 15.58 3.54 13.77
CA THR A 136 16.31 2.28 13.90
C THR A 136 15.33 1.15 14.19
N LEU A 137 15.14 0.25 13.22
CA LEU A 137 14.20 -0.86 13.31
C LEU A 137 14.96 -2.12 13.74
N LEU A 138 14.62 -2.64 14.91
CA LEU A 138 15.20 -3.87 15.47
C LEU A 138 14.23 -5.02 15.27
N VAL A 139 14.67 -6.07 14.57
CA VAL A 139 13.89 -7.27 14.26
C VAL A 139 14.72 -8.52 14.55
N ARG A 140 14.04 -9.67 14.67
CA ARG A 140 14.70 -10.96 14.52
C ARG A 140 14.98 -11.21 13.03
N ASN A 141 16.11 -11.82 12.70
CA ASN A 141 16.56 -12.01 11.32
C ASN A 141 15.47 -12.68 10.45
N PRO A 142 14.84 -11.95 9.52
CA PRO A 142 13.71 -12.47 8.78
C PRO A 142 14.17 -13.44 7.69
N GLN A 143 13.40 -14.51 7.48
CA GLN A 143 13.66 -15.45 6.40
C GLN A 143 13.08 -14.96 5.05
N PRO A 144 13.71 -15.28 3.90
CA PRO A 144 13.10 -15.04 2.61
C PRO A 144 11.89 -15.94 2.40
N TYR A 145 10.95 -15.52 1.55
CA TYR A 145 9.79 -16.33 1.18
C TYR A 145 9.38 -16.05 -0.27
N THR A 146 8.58 -16.96 -0.84
CA THR A 146 8.12 -16.85 -2.22
C THR A 146 6.66 -16.46 -2.26
N VAL A 147 6.32 -15.47 -3.08
CA VAL A 147 4.95 -15.09 -3.37
C VAL A 147 4.58 -15.59 -4.77
N PRO A 148 3.37 -16.18 -4.97
CA PRO A 148 2.90 -16.55 -6.29
C PRO A 148 3.03 -15.37 -7.27
N TRP A 149 3.52 -15.62 -8.48
CA TRP A 149 3.72 -14.62 -9.55
C TRP A 149 4.83 -13.59 -9.32
N MET A 150 5.16 -13.25 -8.07
CA MET A 150 6.17 -12.24 -7.73
C MET A 150 7.56 -12.84 -7.45
N GLY A 151 7.65 -14.16 -7.24
CA GLY A 151 8.91 -14.86 -7.05
C GLY A 151 9.43 -14.78 -5.61
N ARG A 152 10.73 -15.04 -5.45
CA ARG A 152 11.42 -15.02 -4.15
C ARG A 152 11.62 -13.57 -3.70
N ILE A 153 11.22 -13.27 -2.48
CA ILE A 153 11.42 -11.98 -1.82
C ILE A 153 12.53 -12.15 -0.79
N GLU A 154 13.58 -11.35 -0.91
CA GLU A 154 14.70 -11.33 0.04
C GLU A 154 14.27 -10.80 1.41
N PRO A 155 15.02 -11.12 2.49
CA PRO A 155 14.72 -10.64 3.84
C PRO A 155 14.47 -9.13 3.91
N HIS A 156 13.34 -8.74 4.48
CA HIS A 156 12.89 -7.35 4.53
C HIS A 156 12.05 -7.06 5.77
N VAL A 157 11.92 -5.77 6.06
CA VAL A 157 11.08 -5.21 7.12
C VAL A 157 10.05 -4.29 6.46
N HIS A 158 8.78 -4.54 6.72
CA HIS A 158 7.72 -3.61 6.37
C HIS A 158 7.58 -2.55 7.46
N PHE A 159 7.31 -1.31 7.08
CA PHE A 159 7.07 -0.25 8.03
C PHE A 159 6.06 0.78 7.53
N ARG A 160 5.45 1.49 8.48
CA ARG A 160 4.63 2.68 8.24
C ARG A 160 5.15 3.81 9.10
N GLU A 161 5.22 4.98 8.48
CA GLU A 161 5.38 6.23 9.20
C GLU A 161 4.01 6.69 9.72
N CYS A 162 3.94 7.05 11.00
CA CYS A 162 2.75 7.62 11.60
C CYS A 162 2.74 9.14 11.42
N GLU A 163 1.61 9.67 11.00
CA GLU A 163 1.38 11.09 10.81
C GLU A 163 0.75 11.74 12.04
N GLU A 164 0.95 13.06 12.17
CA GLU A 164 0.48 13.82 13.33
C GLU A 164 -1.05 13.90 13.43
N ASP A 165 -1.76 13.76 12.32
CA ASP A 165 -3.22 13.79 12.23
C ASP A 165 -3.88 12.44 12.59
N GLY A 166 -3.10 11.46 13.03
CA GLY A 166 -3.58 10.12 13.35
C GLY A 166 -3.68 9.19 12.14
N MET A 167 -3.23 9.64 10.97
CA MET A 167 -3.03 8.77 9.81
C MET A 167 -1.76 7.94 9.99
N MET A 168 -1.77 6.74 9.42
CA MET A 168 -0.57 6.00 9.10
C MET A 168 -0.34 6.08 7.60
N GLY A 169 0.88 6.40 7.22
CA GLY A 169 1.32 6.41 5.83
C GLY A 169 1.26 5.02 5.21
N ARG A 170 1.50 4.97 3.90
CA ARG A 170 1.62 3.74 3.11
C ARG A 170 2.62 2.74 3.72
N ILE A 171 2.40 1.45 3.44
CA ILE A 171 3.39 0.42 3.72
C ILE A 171 4.62 0.62 2.84
N ASN A 172 5.77 0.75 3.49
CA ASN A 172 7.09 0.74 2.88
C ASN A 172 7.80 -0.56 3.26
N THR A 173 8.80 -0.93 2.47
CA THR A 173 9.62 -2.11 2.69
C THR A 173 11.08 -1.70 2.67
N VAL A 174 11.87 -2.13 3.64
CA VAL A 174 13.34 -1.99 3.62
C VAL A 174 13.98 -3.37 3.62
N TYR A 175 14.89 -3.62 2.69
CA TYR A 175 15.61 -4.90 2.64
C TYR A 175 16.76 -4.90 3.63
N THR A 176 16.88 -5.96 4.44
CA THR A 176 17.88 -6.02 5.52
C THR A 176 19.31 -6.10 4.99
N SER A 177 19.51 -6.65 3.79
CA SER A 177 20.84 -6.81 3.18
C SER A 177 21.39 -5.53 2.52
N SER A 178 20.51 -4.68 1.98
CA SER A 178 20.91 -3.50 1.18
C SER A 178 20.52 -2.16 1.81
N GLY A 179 19.59 -2.15 2.77
CA GLY A 179 18.98 -0.93 3.28
C GLY A 179 18.11 -0.18 2.26
N LYS A 180 17.89 -0.74 1.07
CA LYS A 180 17.05 -0.13 0.04
C LYS A 180 15.61 -0.08 0.52
N VAL A 181 15.01 1.11 0.44
CA VAL A 181 13.59 1.32 0.74
C VAL A 181 12.78 1.30 -0.56
N GLU A 182 11.71 0.51 -0.57
CA GLU A 182 10.73 0.43 -1.65
C GLU A 182 9.34 0.65 -1.08
N ALA A 183 8.66 1.63 -1.64
CA ALA A 183 7.26 1.89 -1.34
C ALA A 183 6.38 1.09 -2.32
N PHE A 184 5.20 0.66 -1.89
CA PHE A 184 4.21 0.03 -2.76
C PHE A 184 3.50 1.07 -3.66
N ILE A 185 4.30 1.80 -4.44
CA ILE A 185 4.05 2.82 -5.48
C ILE A 185 2.86 2.50 -6.38
N SER A 186 3.16 1.65 -7.36
CA SER A 186 2.34 1.15 -8.46
C SER A 186 3.14 0.04 -9.16
N ILE A 187 2.51 -0.69 -10.08
CA ILE A 187 3.21 -1.33 -11.22
C ILE A 187 3.04 -0.37 -12.41
#